data_AF-A0AA36D9B3-F1
#
_entry.id   AF-A0AA36D9B3-F1
#
_cell.length_a   1.000
_cell.length_b   1.000
_cell.length_c   1.000
_cell.angle_alpha   90.00
_cell.angle_beta   90.00
_cell.angle_gamma   90.00
#
_symmetry.space_group_name_H-M   'P 1'
#
loop_
_entity.id
_entity.type
_entity.pdbx_description
1 polymer ?
#
loop_
_entity_poly.entity_id
_entity_poly.type
_entity_poly.pdbx_seq_one_letter_code
_entity_poly.pdbx_strand_id
1 'polypeptide(L)'
;MNMLRVDGSAKFVQPTLRPTYCFFAKCDFCEPEANFDDPLAFLDHLRGKHSAREGGSYTCRYGRTGLCPGLPAEGVNDIDYEAHLGRAHLAPLIGQQKSMEAKLLALRRMYFGNINE
;
A
#
# COMPACT_ATOMS: atom_id res chain seq x y z
N MET A 1 26.61 18.25 -38.21
CA MET A 1 25.54 17.54 -38.92
C MET A 1 25.42 16.14 -38.34
N ASN A 2 24.31 15.81 -37.69
CA ASN A 2 23.51 14.63 -38.02
C ASN A 2 22.29 14.55 -37.10
N MET A 3 21.13 14.55 -37.75
CA MET A 3 19.80 14.41 -37.21
C MET A 3 19.50 12.93 -36.97
N LEU A 4 18.81 12.62 -35.86
CA LEU A 4 17.95 11.44 -35.79
C LEU A 4 16.54 11.92 -35.47
N ARG A 5 15.62 11.55 -36.36
CA ARG A 5 14.19 11.89 -36.33
C ARG A 5 13.52 11.17 -35.14
N VAL A 6 12.89 11.93 -34.27
CA VAL A 6 11.97 11.46 -33.23
C VAL A 6 10.54 11.68 -33.72
N ASP A 7 9.84 10.60 -34.02
CA ASP A 7 8.41 10.63 -34.30
C ASP A 7 7.63 10.56 -32.99
N GLY A 8 6.72 11.54 -32.82
CA GLY A 8 5.42 11.28 -32.20
C GLY A 8 5.35 11.16 -30.68
N SER A 9 5.22 12.31 -30.02
CA SER A 9 4.77 12.49 -28.63
C SER A 9 5.86 12.43 -27.56
N ALA A 10 6.66 13.49 -27.52
CA ALA A 10 7.35 13.92 -26.31
C ALA A 10 6.32 14.20 -25.21
N LYS A 11 5.98 13.18 -24.40
CA LYS A 11 5.49 13.45 -23.05
C LYS A 11 6.71 13.92 -22.26
N PHE A 12 6.69 15.20 -21.94
CA PHE A 12 7.59 15.84 -21.00
C PHE A 12 7.53 15.06 -19.68
N VAL A 13 8.40 14.06 -19.52
CA VAL A 13 8.62 13.42 -18.22
C VAL A 13 9.44 14.44 -17.45
N GLN A 14 8.72 15.29 -16.73
CA GLN A 14 9.28 16.06 -15.63
C GLN A 14 10.14 15.12 -14.77
N PRO A 15 11.32 15.55 -14.29
CA PRO A 15 12.01 14.85 -13.23
C PRO A 15 11.22 15.07 -11.93
N THR A 16 10.04 14.45 -11.82
CA THR A 16 9.31 14.41 -10.55
C THR A 16 10.10 13.49 -9.64
N LEU A 17 10.78 14.11 -8.68
CA LEU A 17 11.24 13.56 -7.42
C LEU A 17 10.58 12.20 -7.16
N ARG A 18 11.37 11.12 -7.29
CA ARG A 18 10.86 9.78 -7.01
C ARG A 18 10.30 9.81 -5.58
N PRO A 19 9.07 9.34 -5.35
CA PRO A 19 8.57 9.19 -4.00
C PRO A 19 9.56 8.35 -3.19
N THR A 20 10.04 8.86 -2.07
CA THR A 20 11.00 8.24 -1.13
C THR A 20 10.41 7.03 -0.38
N TYR A 21 9.38 6.40 -0.92
CA TYR A 21 8.59 5.36 -0.27
C TYR A 21 8.38 4.20 -1.24
N CYS A 22 9.18 3.14 -1.07
CA CYS A 22 8.95 1.86 -1.71
C CYS A 22 7.79 1.16 -0.97
N PHE A 23 6.56 1.34 -1.46
CA PHE A 23 5.41 0.60 -0.97
C PHE A 23 5.45 -0.82 -1.54
N PHE A 24 5.25 -1.81 -0.67
CA PHE A 24 5.09 -3.20 -1.09
C PHE A 24 4.09 -3.87 -0.14
N ALA A 25 3.01 -4.38 -0.71
CA ALA A 25 1.99 -5.11 0.00
C ALA A 25 1.73 -6.45 -0.70
N LYS A 26 1.38 -7.47 0.07
CA LYS A 26 0.88 -8.73 -0.45
C LYS A 26 -0.46 -9.05 0.20
N CYS A 27 -1.36 -9.65 -0.56
CA CYS A 27 -2.58 -10.21 -0.01
C CYS A 27 -2.28 -11.61 0.55
N ASP A 28 -2.61 -11.84 1.82
CA ASP A 28 -2.38 -13.14 2.47
C ASP A 28 -3.50 -14.16 2.21
N PHE A 29 -4.60 -13.75 1.58
CA PHE A 29 -5.82 -14.56 1.44
C PHE A 29 -6.23 -14.85 0.00
N CYS A 30 -5.49 -14.33 -0.99
CA CYS A 30 -5.73 -14.61 -2.40
C CYS A 30 -4.68 -15.58 -2.94
N GLU A 31 -5.14 -16.54 -3.75
CA GLU A 31 -4.32 -17.46 -4.51
C GLU A 31 -4.66 -17.33 -6.01
N PRO A 32 -3.67 -17.20 -6.92
CA PRO A 32 -2.22 -17.10 -6.66
C PRO A 32 -1.84 -15.80 -5.93
N GLU A 33 -0.63 -15.77 -5.36
CA GLU A 33 -0.11 -14.65 -4.57
C GLU A 33 -0.30 -13.31 -5.29
N ALA A 34 -1.00 -12.37 -4.64
CA ALA A 34 -1.23 -11.03 -5.18
C ALA A 34 -0.31 -10.01 -4.49
N ASN A 35 0.62 -9.45 -5.26
CA ASN A 35 1.59 -8.46 -4.81
C ASN A 35 1.29 -7.08 -5.43
N PHE A 36 1.49 -6.02 -4.65
CA PHE A 36 1.16 -4.66 -5.02
C PHE A 36 2.30 -3.72 -4.63
N ASP A 37 2.78 -2.95 -5.60
CA ASP A 37 3.72 -1.85 -5.42
C ASP A 37 3.03 -0.48 -5.26
N ASP A 38 1.71 -0.44 -5.48
CA ASP A 38 0.89 0.76 -5.31
C ASP A 38 -0.19 0.57 -4.21
N PRO A 39 -0.32 1.52 -3.27
CA PRO A 39 -1.28 1.42 -2.18
C PRO A 39 -2.73 1.48 -2.64
N LEU A 40 -3.04 2.24 -3.69
CA LEU A 40 -4.40 2.34 -4.22
C LEU A 40 -4.78 1.03 -4.93
N ALA A 41 -3.85 0.41 -5.67
CA ALA A 41 -4.04 -0.90 -6.27
C ALA A 41 -4.32 -1.98 -5.21
N PHE A 42 -3.64 -1.93 -4.06
CA PHE A 42 -3.92 -2.83 -2.95
C PHE A 42 -5.32 -2.61 -2.36
N LEU A 43 -5.73 -1.35 -2.15
CA LEU A 43 -7.08 -1.03 -1.65
C LEU A 43 -8.18 -1.49 -2.62
N ASP A 44 -8.00 -1.25 -3.92
CA ASP A 44 -8.94 -1.68 -4.97
C ASP A 44 -9.07 -3.21 -4.98
N HIS A 45 -7.96 -3.93 -4.84
CA HIS A 45 -7.98 -5.38 -4.70
C HIS A 45 -8.80 -5.84 -3.48
N LEU A 46 -8.57 -5.24 -2.30
CA LEU A 46 -9.34 -5.58 -1.10
C LEU A 46 -10.83 -5.33 -1.30
N ARG A 47 -11.18 -4.21 -1.94
CA ARG A 47 -12.56 -3.87 -2.27
C ARG A 47 -13.17 -4.82 -3.30
N GLY A 48 -12.43 -5.27 -4.31
CA GLY A 48 -12.95 -6.15 -5.34
C GLY A 48 -13.03 -7.63 -4.92
N LYS A 49 -12.08 -8.11 -4.11
CA LYS A 49 -11.91 -9.53 -3.78
C LYS A 49 -12.28 -9.89 -2.35
N HIS A 50 -12.16 -8.95 -1.43
CA HIS A 50 -12.40 -9.15 0.00
C HIS A 50 -13.50 -8.24 0.56
N SER A 51 -14.38 -7.75 -0.31
CA SER A 51 -15.66 -7.16 0.11
C SER A 51 -16.82 -8.10 -0.18
N ALA A 52 -17.88 -7.95 0.59
CA ALA A 52 -19.19 -8.38 0.14
C ALA A 52 -20.21 -7.27 0.35
N ARG A 53 -21.12 -7.16 -0.61
CA ARG A 53 -22.15 -6.14 -0.63
C ARG A 53 -23.51 -6.76 -0.41
N GLU A 54 -24.16 -6.40 0.69
CA GLU A 54 -25.51 -6.84 1.02
C GLU A 54 -26.38 -5.60 1.25
N GLY A 55 -27.47 -5.46 0.48
CA GLY A 55 -28.42 -4.35 0.64
C GLY A 55 -27.85 -2.94 0.44
N GLY A 56 -26.64 -2.78 -0.10
CA GLY A 56 -25.96 -1.48 -0.23
C GLY A 56 -24.86 -1.23 0.81
N SER A 57 -24.75 -2.09 1.81
CA SER A 57 -23.67 -2.07 2.82
C SER A 57 -22.51 -2.97 2.40
N TYR A 58 -21.29 -2.58 2.77
CA TYR A 58 -20.06 -3.31 2.51
C TYR A 58 -19.53 -3.95 3.78
N THR A 59 -19.23 -5.23 3.70
CA THR A 59 -18.57 -6.01 4.76
C THR A 59 -17.14 -6.32 4.36
N CYS A 60 -16.22 -6.31 5.33
CA CYS A 60 -14.83 -6.67 5.10
C CYS A 60 -14.62 -8.16 5.39
N ARG A 61 -14.25 -8.91 4.35
CA ARG A 61 -13.93 -10.35 4.41
C ARG A 61 -12.44 -10.65 4.46
N TYR A 62 -11.62 -9.62 4.67
CA TYR A 62 -10.17 -9.77 4.82
C TYR A 62 -9.83 -10.30 6.21
N GLY A 63 -9.88 -11.62 6.37
CA GLY A 63 -9.57 -12.31 7.61
C GLY A 63 -9.56 -13.83 7.46
N ARG A 64 -8.90 -14.53 8.38
CA ARG A 64 -8.77 -16.00 8.37
C ARG A 64 -10.12 -16.73 8.37
N THR A 65 -11.13 -16.13 8.99
CA THR A 65 -12.50 -16.68 9.06
C THR A 65 -13.43 -16.08 8.01
N GLY A 66 -12.90 -15.32 7.04
CA GLY A 66 -13.69 -14.61 6.05
C GLY A 66 -14.40 -13.37 6.58
N LEU A 67 -14.06 -12.90 7.79
CA LEU A 67 -14.53 -11.64 8.37
C LEU A 67 -13.38 -10.92 9.06
N CYS A 68 -13.24 -9.63 8.77
CA CYS A 68 -12.31 -8.76 9.48
C CYS A 68 -12.93 -8.35 10.82
N PRO A 69 -12.21 -8.49 11.96
CA PRO A 69 -12.74 -8.11 13.28
C PRO A 69 -12.88 -6.60 13.48
N GLY A 70 -12.34 -5.79 12.56
CA GLY A 70 -12.35 -4.33 12.64
C GLY A 70 -13.59 -3.66 12.05
N LEU A 71 -14.60 -4.43 11.61
CA LEU A 71 -15.81 -3.91 10.98
C LEU A 71 -17.02 -4.79 11.35
N PRO A 72 -18.22 -4.23 11.58
CA PRO A 72 -19.39 -5.02 11.95
C PRO A 72 -19.84 -5.93 10.80
N ALA A 73 -20.42 -7.09 11.17
CA ALA A 73 -20.94 -8.06 10.21
C ALA A 73 -22.12 -7.52 9.38
N GLU A 74 -22.86 -6.54 9.89
CA GLU A 74 -23.95 -5.87 9.16
C GLU A 74 -23.44 -4.97 8.02
N GLY A 75 -22.13 -4.70 7.97
CA GLY A 75 -21.50 -3.87 6.97
C GLY A 75 -21.65 -2.37 7.25
N VAL A 76 -20.93 -1.58 6.45
CA VAL A 76 -20.90 -0.12 6.55
C VAL A 76 -21.12 0.50 5.17
N ASN A 77 -21.31 1.82 5.10
CA ASN A 77 -21.42 2.50 3.81
C ASN A 77 -20.07 2.50 3.07
N ASP A 78 -20.09 2.94 1.82
CA ASP A 78 -18.91 2.93 0.94
C ASP A 78 -17.71 3.71 1.52
N ILE A 79 -17.97 4.91 2.03
CA ILE A 79 -16.96 5.84 2.53
C ILE A 79 -16.28 5.26 3.78
N ASP A 80 -17.09 4.70 4.69
CA ASP A 80 -16.59 4.08 5.92
C ASP A 80 -15.81 2.79 5.62
N TYR A 81 -16.21 2.06 4.58
CA TYR A 81 -15.51 0.86 4.14
C TYR A 81 -14.11 1.20 3.61
N GLU A 82 -13.99 2.20 2.75
CA GLU A 82 -12.69 2.66 2.24
C GLU A 82 -11.79 3.20 3.36
N ALA A 83 -12.36 3.99 4.28
CA ALA A 83 -11.64 4.47 5.45
C ALA A 83 -11.12 3.32 6.33
N HIS A 84 -11.90 2.24 6.47
CA HIS A 84 -11.46 1.04 7.17
C HIS A 84 -10.28 0.37 6.47
N LEU A 85 -10.35 0.13 5.16
CA LEU A 85 -9.23 -0.48 4.42
C LEU A 85 -7.94 0.32 4.60
N GLY A 86 -8.04 1.64 4.52
CA GLY A 86 -6.93 2.56 4.75
C GLY A 86 -6.32 2.44 6.16
N ARG A 87 -7.15 2.37 7.20
CA ARG A 87 -6.68 2.37 8.60
C ARG A 87 -6.26 0.99 9.09
N ALA A 88 -6.98 -0.06 8.71
CA ALA A 88 -6.82 -1.40 9.25
C ALA A 88 -5.86 -2.27 8.43
N HIS A 89 -5.79 -2.07 7.11
CA HIS A 89 -5.01 -2.93 6.22
C HIS A 89 -3.84 -2.19 5.57
N LEU A 90 -4.00 -0.91 5.23
CA LEU A 90 -2.94 -0.13 4.58
C LEU A 90 -2.00 0.56 5.60
N ALA A 91 -2.54 1.26 6.60
CA ALA A 91 -1.73 2.02 7.56
C ALA A 91 -0.72 1.17 8.33
N PRO A 92 -0.99 -0.09 8.74
CA PRO A 92 0.02 -0.93 9.37
C PRO A 92 1.22 -1.23 8.47
N LEU A 93 1.00 -1.38 7.16
CA LEU A 93 2.06 -1.61 6.19
C LEU A 93 2.97 -0.38 6.04
N ILE A 94 2.39 0.82 6.08
CA ILE A 94 3.13 2.08 6.04
C ILE A 94 3.80 2.39 7.39
N GLY A 95 3.13 2.06 8.50
CA GLY A 95 3.62 2.31 9.86
C GLY A 95 4.83 1.46 10.24
N GLN A 96 4.90 0.20 9.77
CA GLN A 96 6.08 -0.64 9.98
C GLN A 96 7.35 -0.07 9.32
N GLN A 97 7.22 0.63 8.20
CA GLN A 97 8.35 1.20 7.44
C GLN A 97 9.10 2.29 8.25
N LYS A 98 8.38 3.14 8.99
CA LYS A 98 9.01 4.15 9.88
C LYS A 98 9.82 3.51 11.01
N SER A 99 9.35 2.37 11.51
CA SER A 99 10.07 1.63 12.55
C SER A 99 11.35 1.00 12.01
N MET A 100 11.37 0.58 10.74
CA MET A 100 12.52 -0.03 10.10
C MET A 100 13.64 1.01 9.89
N GLU A 101 13.31 2.20 9.37
CA GLU A 101 14.31 3.27 9.23
C GLU A 101 14.89 3.71 10.57
N ALA A 102 14.05 3.84 11.61
CA ALA A 102 14.52 4.15 12.96
C ALA A 102 15.45 3.05 13.51
N LYS A 103 15.13 1.77 13.27
CA LYS A 103 15.97 0.63 13.66
C LYS A 103 17.28 0.58 12.88
N LEU A 104 17.25 0.85 11.57
CA LEU A 104 18.45 0.90 10.73
C LEU A 104 19.36 2.06 11.12
N LEU A 105 18.79 3.24 11.44
CA LEU A 105 19.55 4.37 11.97
C LEU A 105 20.14 4.05 13.36
N ALA A 106 19.38 3.39 14.24
CA ALA A 106 19.86 2.95 15.54
C ALA A 106 20.99 1.91 15.42
N LEU A 107 20.86 0.93 14.51
CA LEU A 107 21.91 -0.04 14.20
C LEU A 107 23.14 0.63 13.61
N ARG A 108 22.99 1.59 12.70
CA ARG A 108 24.10 2.37 12.14
C ARG A 108 24.86 3.13 13.23
N ARG A 109 24.15 3.74 14.20
CA ARG A 109 24.76 4.40 15.37
C ARG A 109 25.50 3.40 16.28
N MET A 110 24.93 2.22 16.50
CA MET A 110 25.52 1.20 17.37
C MET A 110 26.75 0.51 16.75
N TYR A 111 26.73 0.20 15.45
CA TYR A 111 27.78 -0.59 14.80
C TYR A 111 28.87 0.24 14.12
N PHE A 112 28.61 1.49 13.71
CA PHE A 112 29.58 2.30 12.97
C PHE A 112 30.15 3.49 13.74
N GLY A 113 29.56 3.89 14.89
CA GLY A 113 30.01 5.05 15.65
C GLY A 113 29.88 6.38 14.89
N ASN A 114 29.72 7.50 15.59
CA ASN A 114 29.72 8.81 14.95
C ASN A 114 31.12 9.13 14.43
N ILE A 115 31.36 8.98 13.13
CA ILE A 115 32.51 9.62 12.47
C ILE A 115 32.12 11.08 12.25
N ASN A 116 32.24 11.89 13.29
CA ASN A 116 32.35 13.34 13.16
C ASN A 116 33.55 13.74 14.02
N GLU A 117 34.68 13.94 13.32
CA GLU A 117 35.87 14.65 13.80
C GLU A 117 35.54 16.13 14.05
#